data_AF-A0A503AW19-F1
#
_entry.id   AF-A0A503AW19-F1
#
_cell.length_a   1.000
_cell.length_b   1.000
_cell.length_c   1.000
_cell.angle_alpha   90.00
_cell.angle_beta   90.00
_cell.angle_gamma   90.00
#
_symmetry.space_group_name_H-M   'P 1'
#
loop_
_entity.id
_entity.type
_entity.pdbx_description
1 polymer ?
#
loop_
_entity_poly.entity_id
_entity_poly.type
_entity_poly.pdbx_seq_one_letter_code
_entity_poly.pdbx_strand_id
1 'polypeptide(L)'
;MRFVAVQEPPGSSWAVFDAGNGAPAEYAGRVLIGLTSREARWFAAVGNDHAAWPRSSRPALHLRLVSGDGCLPIRERQNQADS
;
A
#
# COMPACT_ATOMS: atom_id res chain seq x y z
N MET A 1 2.33 0.81 14.23
CA MET A 1 2.14 0.68 12.76
C MET A 1 3.41 0.07 12.23
N ARG A 2 3.31 -0.99 11.42
CA ARG A 2 4.47 -1.70 10.87
C ARG A 2 4.24 -1.85 9.39
N PHE A 3 4.98 -1.10 8.59
CA PHE A 3 4.85 -1.11 7.14
C PHE A 3 5.68 -2.22 6.51
N VAL A 4 5.11 -2.95 5.56
CA VAL A 4 5.76 -4.05 4.83
C VAL A 4 5.58 -3.85 3.33
N ALA A 5 6.66 -4.04 2.58
CA ALA A 5 6.62 -4.06 1.12
C ALA A 5 6.22 -5.45 0.63
N VAL A 6 5.18 -5.53 -0.19
CA VAL A 6 4.63 -6.78 -0.73
C VAL A 6 4.60 -6.69 -2.25
N GLN A 7 4.94 -7.77 -2.94
CA GLN A 7 4.86 -7.85 -4.39
C GLN A 7 3.42 -8.24 -4.80
N GLU A 8 2.84 -7.51 -5.75
CA GLU A 8 1.49 -7.79 -6.27
C GLU A 8 1.56 -8.79 -7.45
N PRO A 9 0.84 -9.92 -7.40
CA PRO A 9 0.66 -10.80 -8.57
C PRO A 9 -0.26 -10.14 -9.61
N PRO A 10 0.00 -10.22 -10.95
CA PRO A 10 1.06 -10.94 -11.65
C PRO A 10 2.26 -10.02 -11.98
N GLY A 11 3.04 -9.68 -10.95
CA GLY A 11 4.49 -9.88 -11.00
C GLY A 11 5.34 -8.79 -11.65
N SER A 12 5.17 -7.52 -11.25
CA SER A 12 6.20 -6.48 -11.44
C SER A 12 6.01 -5.29 -10.50
N SER A 13 4.77 -5.09 -10.04
CA SER A 13 4.38 -4.03 -9.12
C SER A 13 4.52 -4.45 -7.66
N TRP A 14 4.79 -3.46 -6.82
CA TRP A 14 4.91 -3.58 -5.37
C TRP A 14 3.95 -2.62 -4.68
N ALA A 15 3.52 -3.01 -3.49
CA ALA A 15 2.68 -2.21 -2.63
C ALA A 15 3.23 -2.17 -1.21
N VAL A 16 2.84 -1.15 -0.44
CA VAL A 16 3.17 -1.04 0.98
C VAL A 16 1.90 -1.27 1.79
N PHE A 17 1.95 -2.20 2.74
CA PHE A 17 0.84 -2.52 3.65
C PHE A 17 1.21 -2.20 5.09
N ASP A 18 0.25 -1.70 5.88
CA ASP A 18 0.38 -1.69 7.33
C ASP A 18 0.00 -3.06 7.90
N ALA A 19 1.01 -3.82 8.30
CA ALA A 19 0.87 -5.15 8.88
C ALA A 19 0.08 -5.16 10.21
N GLY A 20 -0.08 -4.00 10.87
CA GLY A 20 -0.92 -3.90 12.07
C GLY A 20 -2.41 -3.86 11.77
N ASN A 21 -2.80 -3.37 10.59
CA ASN A 21 -4.18 -3.12 10.21
C ASN A 21 -4.63 -3.94 8.99
N GLY A 22 -3.69 -4.59 8.29
CA GLY A 22 -3.97 -5.38 7.08
C GLY A 22 -4.39 -4.54 5.87
N ALA A 23 -4.14 -3.23 5.88
CA ALA A 23 -4.59 -2.31 4.83
C ALA A 23 -3.41 -1.68 4.07
N PRO A 24 -3.60 -1.27 2.80
CA PRO A 24 -2.60 -0.52 2.06
C PRO A 24 -2.23 0.78 2.76
N ALA A 25 -0.95 1.14 2.73
CA ALA A 25 -0.47 2.41 3.22
C ALA A 25 -0.76 3.51 2.19
N GLU A 26 -1.15 4.69 2.68
CA GLU A 26 -1.32 5.89 1.86
C GLU A 26 -0.23 6.88 2.19
N TYR A 27 0.30 7.59 1.19
CA TYR A 27 1.17 8.74 1.34
C TYR A 27 0.59 9.97 0.64
N ALA A 28 0.40 11.06 1.38
CA ALA A 28 -0.04 12.34 0.84
C ALA A 28 -1.33 12.27 -0.01
N GLY A 29 -2.33 11.49 0.42
CA GLY A 29 -3.59 11.32 -0.32
C GLY A 29 -3.56 10.19 -1.35
N ARG A 30 -2.46 9.44 -1.48
CA ARG A 30 -2.30 8.40 -2.51
C ARG A 30 -1.89 7.05 -1.95
N VAL A 31 -2.60 6.01 -2.35
CA VAL A 31 -2.28 4.63 -1.96
C VAL A 31 -0.95 4.20 -2.58
N LEU A 32 -0.10 3.58 -1.78
CA LEU A 32 1.22 3.09 -2.17
C LEU A 32 1.12 1.69 -2.82
N ILE A 33 0.60 1.66 -4.05
CA ILE A 33 0.45 0.48 -4.92
C ILE A 33 1.10 0.75 -6.28
N GLY A 34 1.44 -0.28 -7.07
CA GLY A 34 2.07 -0.07 -8.38
C GLY A 34 3.52 0.44 -8.32
N LEU A 35 4.19 0.31 -7.17
CA LEU A 35 5.55 0.80 -6.94
C LEU A 35 6.60 -0.16 -7.52
N THR A 36 7.80 0.34 -7.73
CA THR A 36 8.98 -0.50 -7.88
C THR A 36 9.39 -1.12 -6.54
N SER A 37 10.15 -2.22 -6.59
CA SER A 37 10.68 -2.87 -5.38
C SER A 37 11.51 -1.93 -4.50
N ARG A 38 12.24 -1.00 -5.11
CA ARG A 38 13.05 -0.01 -4.42
C ARG A 38 12.19 1.03 -3.70
N GLU A 39 11.17 1.55 -4.37
CA GLU A 39 10.24 2.53 -3.78
C GLU A 39 9.47 1.92 -2.62
N ALA A 40 8.90 0.72 -2.79
CA ALA A 40 8.14 0.05 -1.74
C ALA A 40 8.99 -0.20 -0.48
N ARG A 41 10.24 -0.65 -0.64
CA ARG A 41 11.17 -0.83 0.49
C ARG A 41 11.53 0.49 1.15
N TRP A 42 11.76 1.55 0.37
CA TRP A 42 12.07 2.87 0.91
C TRP A 42 10.90 3.41 1.75
N PHE A 43 9.67 3.34 1.23
CA PHE A 43 8.47 3.77 1.96
C PHE A 43 8.24 2.94 3.23
N ALA A 44 8.43 1.61 3.16
CA ALA A 44 8.32 0.76 4.34
C ALA A 44 9.37 1.11 5.40
N ALA A 45 10.63 1.35 5.00
CA ALA A 45 11.69 1.74 5.93
C ALA A 45 11.41 3.10 6.58
N VAL A 46 11.10 4.12 5.79
CA VAL A 46 10.79 5.47 6.30
C VAL A 46 9.56 5.46 7.21
N GLY A 47 8.50 4.73 6.82
CA GLY A 47 7.30 4.60 7.65
C GLY A 47 7.58 3.89 8.98
N ASN A 48 8.47 2.89 8.99
CA ASN A 48 8.86 2.17 10.19
C ASN A 48 9.80 3.00 11.10
N ASP A 49 10.74 3.74 10.52
CA ASP A 49 11.64 4.65 11.26
C ASP A 49 10.84 5.78 11.91
N HIS A 50 9.83 6.32 11.21
CA HIS A 50 8.94 7.33 11.76
C HIS A 50 8.05 6.80 12.88
N ALA A 51 7.62 5.53 12.77
CA ALA A 51 6.90 4.83 13.83
C ALA A 51 7.80 4.52 15.05
N ALA A 52 9.12 4.42 14.86
CA ALA A 52 10.10 4.21 15.93
C ALA A 52 10.41 5.48 16.74
N TRP A 53 9.99 6.67 16.27
CA TRP A 53 10.21 7.93 16.99
C TRP A 53 9.08 8.20 18.00
N PRO A 54 9.41 8.55 19.27
CA PRO A 54 8.42 8.94 20.25
C PRO A 54 7.56 10.10 19.73
N ARG A 55 6.27 10.10 20.05
CA ARG A 55 5.25 11.03 19.51
C ARG A 55 5.59 12.52 19.63
N SER A 56 6.57 12.88 20.46
CA SER A 56 7.06 14.24 20.68
C SER A 56 7.93 14.81 19.56
N SER A 57 8.45 13.99 18.64
CA SER A 57 9.45 14.43 17.64
C SER A 57 9.12 14.08 16.19
N ARG A 58 7.86 13.80 15.86
CA ARG A 58 7.45 13.37 14.51
C ARG A 58 7.56 14.52 13.48
N PRO A 59 8.44 14.45 12.45
CA PRO A 59 8.26 15.26 11.26
C PRO A 59 7.04 14.76 10.49
N ALA A 60 6.03 15.58 10.24
CA ALA A 60 4.71 15.13 9.75
C ALA A 60 4.73 14.49 8.33
N LEU A 61 5.13 13.22 8.21
CA LEU A 61 4.78 12.38 7.07
C LEU A 61 3.42 11.76 7.38
N HIS A 62 2.38 12.39 6.85
CA HIS A 62 0.97 12.03 7.01
C HIS A 62 0.67 10.78 6.18
N LEU A 63 1.19 9.62 6.60
CA LEU A 63 0.72 8.34 6.07
C LEU A 63 -0.63 8.04 6.74
N ARG A 64 -1.75 8.36 6.07
CA ARG A 64 -3.10 8.10 6.62
C ARG A 64 -3.52 6.68 6.27
N LEU A 65 -4.11 5.97 7.22
CA LEU A 65 -4.68 4.65 6.98
C LEU A 65 -6.08 4.83 6.40
N VAL A 66 -6.31 4.42 5.16
CA VAL A 66 -7.67 4.33 4.61
C VAL A 66 -8.23 2.97 4.99
N SER A 67 -9.31 2.99 5.78
CA SER A 67 -10.16 1.83 5.99
C SER A 67 -10.95 1.62 4.69
N GLY A 68 -10.41 0.77 3.80
CA GLY A 68 -11.02 0.45 2.51
C GLY A 68 -12.09 -0.62 2.67
N ASP A 69 -13.33 -0.19 2.92
CA ASP A 69 -14.51 -0.99 2.64
C ASP A 69 -14.74 -0.98 1.12
N GLY A 70 -14.67 -2.15 0.48
CA GLY A 70 -15.22 -2.41 -0.85
C GLY A 70 -14.35 -2.10 -2.08
N CYS A 71 -13.53 -3.05 -2.50
CA CYS A 71 -13.16 -3.20 -3.92
C CYS A 71 -13.56 -4.61 -4.39
N LEU A 72 -14.70 -4.71 -5.08
CA LEU A 72 -15.08 -5.92 -5.83
C LEU A 72 -14.13 -6.08 -7.03
N PRO A 73 -13.70 -7.32 -7.36
CA PRO A 73 -12.78 -7.55 -8.45
C PRO A 73 -13.42 -7.30 -9.81
N ILE A 74 -12.60 -6.77 -10.70
CA ILE A 74 -12.84 -6.50 -12.12
C ILE A 74 -13.49 -7.71 -12.79
N ARG A 75 -14.74 -7.57 -13.24
CA ARG A 75 -15.45 -8.61 -13.99
C ARG A 75 -14.84 -8.72 -15.39
N GLU A 76 -14.15 -9.83 -15.64
CA GLU A 76 -13.61 -10.21 -16.94
C GLU A 76 -14.67 -10.12 -18.05
N ARG A 77 -14.29 -9.46 -19.14
CA ARG A 77 -14.97 -9.49 -20.44
C ARG A 77 -14.98 -10.93 -20.95
N GLN A 78 -16.10 -11.63 -20.80
CA GLN A 78 -16.35 -12.84 -21.57
C GLN A 78 -16.99 -12.46 -22.91
N ASN A 79 -16.23 -12.75 -23.95
CA ASN A 79 -16.60 -12.64 -25.35
C ASN A 79 -17.72 -13.66 -25.64
N GLN A 80 -18.94 -13.19 -25.90
CA GLN A 80 -19.95 -14.01 -26.57
C GLN A 80 -19.75 -13.87 -28.08
N ALA A 81 -18.99 -14.81 -28.63
CA ALA A 81 -19.27 -15.35 -29.96
C ALA A 81 -20.31 -16.48 -29.81
N ASP A 82 -20.99 -16.80 -30.92
CA ASP A 82 -22.13 -17.73 -31.09
C ASP A 82 -23.51 -17.12 -30.76
N SER A 83 -24.48 -17.00 -31.68
CA SER A 83 -24.70 -17.57 -33.02
C SER A 83 -25.60 -16.62 -33.83
#